data_AF-A0A2P4QW26-F1
#
_entry.id   AF-A0A2P4QW26-F1
#
_cell.length_a   1.000
_cell.length_b   1.000
_cell.length_c   1.000
_cell.angle_alpha   90.00
_cell.angle_beta   90.00
_cell.angle_gamma   90.00
#
_symmetry.space_group_name_H-M   'P 1'
#
loop_
_entity.id
_entity.type
_entity.pdbx_description
1 polymer ?
#
loop_
_entity_poly.entity_id
_entity_poly.type
_entity_poly.pdbx_seq_one_letter_code
_entity_poly.pdbx_strand_id
1 'polypeptide(L)'
;MERNIQNFEDAMAILINLSKHKLESLTMEFVTCRTISFLKLSCPINLTYLSLKISTFGLIKLYEIISLLKLLKTLIIIESGRYEDPLSPESSNKINQLIKLAISIPISLTRLGISFLVDLTGYEMFYKEFSVPIQELDIYISLDDDHLKGIISYAEKNRNLKRVGIMRFNHSCLDGHISNDLYLKAKSLIPIIGETKKIKHFVNR
;
A
#
# COMPACT_ATOMS: atom_id res chain seq x y z
N MET A 1 26.28 8.71 1.57
CA MET A 1 25.00 7.96 1.63
C MET A 1 24.25 8.07 0.31
N GLU A 2 24.08 9.28 -0.24
CA GLU A 2 23.38 9.54 -1.52
C GLU A 2 23.96 8.78 -2.73
N ARG A 3 25.28 8.73 -2.89
CA ARG A 3 25.94 8.00 -4.00
C ARG A 3 25.63 6.49 -4.01
N ASN A 4 25.41 5.89 -2.83
CA ASN A 4 25.08 4.47 -2.71
C ASN A 4 23.62 4.20 -3.09
N ILE A 5 22.70 5.10 -2.72
CA ILE A 5 21.29 5.04 -3.15
C ILE A 5 21.22 5.18 -4.67
N GLN A 6 21.99 6.12 -5.23
CA GLN A 6 21.99 6.34 -6.67
C GLN A 6 22.47 5.12 -7.45
N ASN A 7 23.59 4.53 -7.04
CA ASN A 7 24.12 3.31 -7.66
C ASN A 7 23.14 2.14 -7.54
N PHE A 8 22.42 2.03 -6.42
CA PHE A 8 21.38 1.02 -6.23
C PHE A 8 20.21 1.23 -7.19
N GLU A 9 19.68 2.46 -7.29
CA GLU A 9 18.58 2.78 -8.21
C GLU A 9 18.95 2.51 -9.68
N ASP A 10 20.17 2.85 -10.09
CA ASP A 10 20.66 2.60 -11.45
C ASP A 10 20.80 1.10 -11.73
N ALA A 11 21.33 0.33 -10.78
CA ALA A 11 21.40 -1.13 -10.88
C ALA A 11 19.99 -1.75 -11.00
N MET A 12 19.04 -1.29 -10.18
CA MET A 12 17.66 -1.77 -10.22
C MET A 12 16.97 -1.42 -11.55
N ALA A 13 17.20 -0.23 -12.09
CA ALA A 13 16.67 0.16 -13.39
C ALA A 13 17.15 -0.77 -14.51
N ILE A 14 18.44 -1.12 -14.52
CA ILE A 14 19.02 -2.07 -15.48
C ILE A 14 18.35 -3.44 -15.32
N LEU A 15 18.30 -3.98 -14.09
CA LEU A 15 17.74 -5.30 -13.83
C LEU A 15 16.26 -5.40 -14.23
N ILE A 16 15.47 -4.37 -13.92
CA ILE A 16 14.05 -4.33 -14.30
C ILE A 16 13.91 -4.26 -15.81
N ASN A 17 14.67 -3.41 -16.49
CA ASN A 17 14.58 -3.31 -17.95
C ASN A 17 14.97 -4.63 -18.65
N LEU A 18 15.97 -5.34 -18.14
CA LEU A 18 16.38 -6.66 -18.66
C LEU A 18 15.34 -7.75 -18.39
N SER A 19 14.58 -7.65 -17.30
CA SER A 19 13.63 -8.69 -16.86
C SER A 19 12.16 -8.38 -17.18
N LYS A 20 11.83 -7.17 -17.66
CA LYS A 20 10.46 -6.63 -17.74
C LYS A 20 9.42 -7.54 -18.41
N HIS A 21 9.82 -8.35 -19.39
CA HIS A 21 8.90 -9.25 -20.11
C HIS A 21 8.54 -10.52 -19.33
N LYS A 22 9.36 -10.91 -18.36
CA LYS A 22 9.16 -12.12 -17.54
C LYS A 22 8.97 -11.81 -16.05
N LEU A 23 9.08 -10.54 -15.65
CA LEU A 23 9.00 -10.14 -14.27
C LEU A 23 7.55 -10.18 -13.78
N GLU A 24 7.25 -11.17 -12.94
CA GLU A 24 5.91 -11.35 -12.34
C GLU A 24 5.82 -10.81 -10.91
N SER A 25 6.96 -10.67 -10.23
CA SER A 25 7.04 -10.21 -8.84
C SER A 25 8.17 -9.22 -8.67
N LEU A 26 7.88 -8.09 -8.01
CA LEU A 26 8.84 -7.05 -7.70
C LEU A 26 8.66 -6.58 -6.25
N THR A 27 9.73 -6.71 -5.48
CA THR A 27 9.84 -6.14 -4.13
C THR A 27 11.00 -5.18 -4.13
N MET A 28 10.76 -3.92 -3.81
CA MET A 28 11.79 -2.90 -3.73
C MET A 28 11.69 -2.13 -2.42
N GLU A 29 12.84 -1.95 -1.80
CA GLU A 29 13.01 -1.04 -0.68
C GLU A 29 13.70 0.24 -1.14
N PHE A 30 13.44 1.36 -0.46
CA PHE A 30 14.03 2.68 -0.74
C PHE A 30 13.60 3.28 -2.10
N VAL A 31 12.32 3.15 -2.44
CA VAL A 31 11.77 3.69 -3.68
C VAL A 31 11.60 5.20 -3.58
N THR A 32 12.30 5.95 -4.43
CA THR A 32 12.19 7.41 -4.56
C THR A 32 11.42 7.82 -5.83
N CYS A 33 11.18 9.13 -6.02
CA CYS A 33 10.63 9.67 -7.27
C CYS A 33 11.44 9.28 -8.51
N ARG A 34 12.77 9.15 -8.40
CA ARG A 34 13.61 8.68 -9.50
C ARG A 34 13.29 7.23 -9.85
N THR A 35 13.10 6.41 -8.82
CA THR A 35 12.69 5.01 -9.00
C THR A 35 11.35 4.88 -9.72
N ILE A 36 10.35 5.65 -9.28
CA ILE A 36 9.03 5.72 -9.94
C ILE A 36 9.18 6.15 -11.41
N SER A 37 10.02 7.16 -11.68
CA SER A 37 10.21 7.69 -13.04
C SER A 37 10.73 6.63 -14.02
N PHE A 38 11.70 5.80 -13.61
CA PHE A 38 12.18 4.73 -14.49
C PHE A 38 11.23 3.53 -14.56
N LEU A 39 10.54 3.19 -13.45
CA LEU A 39 9.53 2.11 -13.45
C LEU A 39 8.41 2.41 -14.45
N LYS A 40 8.05 3.68 -14.62
CA LYS A 40 7.11 4.11 -15.66
C LYS A 40 7.64 3.79 -17.07
N LEU A 41 8.92 4.01 -17.34
CA LEU A 41 9.55 3.75 -18.65
C LEU A 41 9.73 2.24 -18.94
N SER A 42 9.98 1.45 -17.90
CA SER A 42 10.28 0.01 -18.01
C SER A 42 9.18 -0.88 -17.43
N CYS A 43 7.94 -0.40 -17.43
CA CYS A 43 6.83 -1.00 -16.68
C CYS A 43 6.66 -2.50 -17.02
N PRO A 44 6.86 -3.40 -16.03
CA PRO A 44 6.70 -4.84 -16.24
C PRO A 44 5.22 -5.19 -16.30
N ILE A 45 4.63 -5.21 -17.50
CA ILE A 45 3.18 -5.41 -17.69
C ILE A 45 2.64 -6.75 -17.14
N ASN A 46 3.53 -7.73 -16.95
CA ASN A 46 3.20 -9.07 -16.45
C ASN A 46 3.24 -9.17 -14.91
N LEU A 47 3.43 -8.05 -14.21
CA LEU A 47 3.56 -8.04 -12.77
C LEU A 47 2.25 -8.44 -12.08
N THR A 48 2.30 -9.51 -11.29
CA THR A 48 1.19 -9.99 -10.45
C THR A 48 1.40 -9.65 -8.97
N TYR A 49 2.64 -9.36 -8.56
CA TYR A 49 2.99 -8.96 -7.19
C TYR A 49 3.90 -7.73 -7.20
N LEU A 50 3.48 -6.67 -6.52
CA LEU A 50 4.27 -5.46 -6.32
C LEU A 50 4.32 -5.12 -4.83
N SER A 51 5.52 -4.96 -4.29
CA SER A 51 5.74 -4.46 -2.93
C SER A 51 6.76 -3.34 -2.95
N LEU A 52 6.36 -2.14 -2.53
CA LEU A 52 7.21 -0.97 -2.52
C LEU A 52 7.29 -0.39 -1.12
N LYS A 53 8.52 -0.23 -0.61
CA LYS A 53 8.80 0.65 0.52
C LYS A 53 9.27 1.99 -0.01
N ILE A 54 8.37 2.97 -0.02
CA ILE A 54 8.57 4.29 -0.65
C ILE A 54 9.05 5.32 0.38
N SER A 55 9.81 6.31 -0.06
CA SER A 55 10.09 7.51 0.76
C SER A 55 8.86 8.43 0.81
N THR A 56 8.87 9.43 1.68
CA THR A 56 7.76 10.39 1.85
C THR A 56 7.28 11.02 0.52
N PHE A 57 8.19 11.28 -0.41
CA PHE A 57 7.85 11.82 -1.74
C PHE A 57 7.56 10.75 -2.79
N GLY A 58 7.80 9.47 -2.50
CA GLY A 58 7.65 8.36 -3.45
C GLY A 58 6.21 8.03 -3.84
N LEU A 59 5.20 8.62 -3.16
CA LEU A 59 3.80 8.54 -3.59
C LEU A 59 3.54 9.34 -4.87
N ILE A 60 4.34 10.39 -5.13
CA ILE A 60 4.17 11.27 -6.27
C ILE A 60 4.23 10.44 -7.55
N LYS A 61 3.14 10.48 -8.34
CA LYS A 61 3.00 9.78 -9.62
C LYS A 61 3.01 8.25 -9.55
N LEU A 62 2.97 7.63 -8.36
CA LEU A 62 2.88 6.17 -8.26
C LEU A 62 1.64 5.62 -8.99
N TYR A 63 0.52 6.35 -8.94
CA TYR A 63 -0.72 6.02 -9.65
C TYR A 63 -0.55 5.88 -11.18
N GLU A 64 0.43 6.58 -11.78
CA GLU A 64 0.72 6.49 -13.21
C GLU A 64 1.30 5.12 -13.60
N ILE A 65 1.97 4.44 -12.66
CA ILE A 65 2.49 3.09 -12.88
C ILE A 65 1.44 2.06 -12.53
N ILE A 66 0.77 2.21 -11.38
CA ILE A 66 -0.22 1.24 -10.89
C ILE A 66 -1.34 1.01 -11.91
N SER A 67 -1.80 2.07 -12.57
CA SER A 67 -2.82 1.99 -13.64
C SER A 67 -2.40 1.15 -14.86
N LEU A 68 -1.09 0.93 -15.08
CA LEU A 68 -0.58 0.13 -16.19
C LEU A 68 -0.53 -1.37 -15.86
N LEU A 69 -0.54 -1.75 -14.57
CA LEU A 69 -0.31 -3.11 -14.09
C LEU A 69 -1.60 -3.95 -14.07
N LYS A 70 -2.20 -4.18 -15.24
CA LYS A 70 -3.51 -4.83 -15.38
C LYS A 70 -3.61 -6.24 -14.77
N LEU A 71 -2.49 -6.95 -14.60
CA LEU A 71 -2.44 -8.31 -14.03
C LEU A 71 -2.15 -8.34 -12.52
N LEU A 72 -2.00 -7.17 -11.89
CA LEU A 72 -1.58 -7.08 -10.50
C LEU A 72 -2.58 -7.73 -9.54
N LYS A 73 -2.16 -8.76 -8.82
CA LYS A 73 -2.96 -9.49 -7.83
C LYS A 73 -2.67 -9.04 -6.41
N THR A 74 -1.43 -8.63 -6.13
CA THR A 74 -1.01 -8.13 -4.82
C THR A 74 -0.27 -6.82 -4.97
N LEU A 75 -0.66 -5.82 -4.19
CA LEU A 75 -0.03 -4.51 -4.09
C LEU A 75 0.23 -4.24 -2.61
N ILE A 76 1.49 -3.96 -2.26
CA ILE A 76 1.88 -3.53 -0.93
C ILE A 76 2.63 -2.21 -1.06
N ILE A 77 2.18 -1.16 -0.37
CA ILE A 77 2.82 0.15 -0.35
C ILE A 77 3.06 0.53 1.10
N ILE A 78 4.33 0.66 1.46
CA ILE A 78 4.75 1.09 2.80
C ILE A 78 5.54 2.37 2.66
N GLU A 79 4.97 3.46 3.13
CA GLU A 79 5.64 4.73 3.21
C GLU A 79 6.60 4.75 4.41
N SER A 80 7.80 5.28 4.19
CA SER A 80 8.85 5.40 5.18
C SER A 80 9.37 6.84 5.21
N GLY A 81 9.57 7.35 6.41
CA GLY A 81 9.95 8.75 6.62
C GLY A 81 9.41 9.29 7.93
N ARG A 82 9.48 10.62 8.09
CA ARG A 82 8.85 11.33 9.19
C ARG A 82 7.43 11.74 8.79
N TYR A 83 6.52 11.71 9.76
CA TYR A 83 5.18 12.27 9.59
C TYR A 83 5.29 13.76 9.24
N GLU A 84 4.63 14.17 8.17
CA GLU A 84 4.58 15.58 7.75
C GLU A 84 3.45 16.30 8.49
N ASP A 85 3.57 17.61 8.67
CA ASP A 85 2.51 18.42 9.30
C ASP A 85 1.21 18.31 8.48
N PRO A 86 0.08 17.85 9.08
CA PRO A 86 -1.19 17.67 8.38
C PRO A 86 -1.73 18.94 7.72
N LEU A 87 -1.36 20.12 8.23
CA LEU A 87 -1.83 21.42 7.74
C LEU A 87 -0.93 22.00 6.63
N SER A 88 0.14 21.30 6.25
CA SER A 88 1.05 21.80 5.24
C SER A 88 0.48 21.67 3.81
N PRO A 89 0.88 22.53 2.87
CA PRO A 89 0.51 22.38 1.45
C PRO A 89 0.90 21.01 0.87
N GLU A 90 2.00 20.43 1.37
CA GLU A 90 2.48 19.10 1.01
C GLU A 90 1.48 18.01 1.43
N SER A 91 0.87 18.14 2.62
CA SER A 91 -0.19 17.23 3.09
C SER A 91 -1.43 17.26 2.18
N SER A 92 -1.90 18.45 1.80
CA SER A 92 -3.05 18.58 0.87
C SER A 92 -2.76 17.97 -0.51
N ASN A 93 -1.54 18.17 -1.03
CA ASN A 93 -1.11 17.52 -2.26
C ASN A 93 -1.05 16.00 -2.11
N LYS A 94 -0.58 15.50 -0.97
CA LYS A 94 -0.49 14.06 -0.66
C LYS A 94 -1.85 13.37 -0.64
N ILE A 95 -2.88 13.98 -0.04
CA ILE A 95 -4.26 13.45 -0.09
C ILE A 95 -4.73 13.34 -1.54
N ASN A 96 -4.48 14.34 -2.38
CA ASN A 96 -4.80 14.27 -3.81
C ASN A 96 -4.03 13.14 -4.53
N GLN A 97 -2.78 12.87 -4.17
CA GLN A 97 -2.03 11.72 -4.71
C GLN A 97 -2.64 10.39 -4.26
N LEU A 98 -3.07 10.28 -3.00
CA LEU A 98 -3.73 9.08 -2.46
C LEU A 98 -5.08 8.82 -3.14
N ILE A 99 -5.87 9.85 -3.39
CA ILE A 99 -7.13 9.73 -4.15
C ILE A 99 -6.84 9.20 -5.56
N LYS A 100 -5.87 9.80 -6.27
CA LYS A 100 -5.46 9.31 -7.60
C LYS A 100 -4.96 7.88 -7.56
N LEU A 101 -4.22 7.51 -6.52
CA LEU A 101 -3.77 6.14 -6.30
C LEU A 101 -4.95 5.19 -6.12
N ALA A 102 -5.89 5.50 -5.23
CA ALA A 102 -7.09 4.70 -4.96
C ALA A 102 -7.87 4.38 -6.26
N ILE A 103 -8.07 5.38 -7.12
CA ILE A 103 -8.77 5.25 -8.40
C ILE A 103 -7.95 4.45 -9.43
N SER A 104 -6.62 4.53 -9.37
CA SER A 104 -5.73 3.87 -10.33
C SER A 104 -5.51 2.37 -10.08
N ILE A 105 -5.90 1.86 -8.91
CA ILE A 105 -5.64 0.45 -8.56
C ILE A 105 -6.44 -0.46 -9.52
N PRO A 106 -5.78 -1.44 -10.17
CA PRO A 106 -6.43 -2.29 -11.16
C PRO A 106 -7.45 -3.24 -10.50
N ILE A 107 -8.56 -3.49 -11.19
CA ILE A 107 -9.64 -4.37 -10.71
C ILE A 107 -9.21 -5.83 -10.48
N SER A 108 -8.07 -6.22 -11.04
CA SER A 108 -7.48 -7.54 -10.84
C SER A 108 -6.90 -7.75 -9.43
N LEU A 109 -6.76 -6.67 -8.64
CA LEU A 109 -6.18 -6.72 -7.31
C LEU A 109 -7.02 -7.57 -6.36
N THR A 110 -6.36 -8.52 -5.70
CA THR A 110 -6.98 -9.39 -4.70
C THR A 110 -6.51 -9.10 -3.28
N ARG A 111 -5.28 -8.59 -3.15
CA ARG A 111 -4.65 -8.24 -1.87
C ARG A 111 -4.06 -6.83 -1.94
N LEU A 112 -4.44 -5.99 -0.98
CA LEU A 112 -3.87 -4.67 -0.76
C LEU A 112 -3.16 -4.62 0.60
N GLY A 113 -1.95 -4.08 0.64
CA GLY A 113 -1.21 -3.78 1.87
C GLY A 113 -0.83 -2.31 1.90
N ILE A 114 -1.13 -1.59 2.98
CA ILE A 114 -0.87 -0.15 3.06
C ILE A 114 -0.29 0.29 4.41
N SER A 115 0.59 1.28 4.34
CA SER A 115 1.02 2.14 5.43
C SER A 115 1.37 3.49 4.83
N PHE A 116 0.47 4.45 4.93
CA PHE A 116 0.66 5.83 4.50
C PHE A 116 0.95 6.72 5.70
N LEU A 117 1.86 7.68 5.54
CA LEU A 117 2.16 8.71 6.55
C LEU A 117 1.18 9.88 6.38
N VAL A 118 -0.10 9.63 6.66
CA VAL A 118 -1.18 10.62 6.62
C VAL A 118 -2.02 10.53 7.89
N ASP A 119 -2.80 11.57 8.15
CA ASP A 119 -3.80 11.57 9.19
C ASP A 119 -4.99 10.66 8.81
N LEU A 120 -5.95 10.55 9.74
CA LEU A 120 -7.19 9.80 9.53
C LEU A 120 -7.94 10.28 8.27
N THR A 121 -7.99 11.59 8.02
CA THR A 121 -8.64 12.18 6.85
C THR A 121 -8.08 11.62 5.54
N GLY A 122 -6.75 11.46 5.45
CA GLY A 122 -6.11 10.85 4.29
C GLY A 122 -6.56 9.40 4.03
N TYR A 123 -6.70 8.60 5.10
CA TYR A 123 -7.23 7.23 4.99
C TYR A 123 -8.70 7.20 4.61
N GLU A 124 -9.54 8.06 5.21
CA GLU A 124 -10.96 8.14 4.88
C GLU A 124 -11.18 8.49 3.41
N MET A 125 -10.46 9.48 2.89
CA MET A 125 -10.51 9.86 1.48
C MET A 125 -10.03 8.72 0.58
N PHE A 126 -8.97 8.01 0.96
CA PHE A 126 -8.51 6.82 0.23
C PHE A 126 -9.60 5.74 0.17
N TYR A 127 -10.17 5.33 1.31
CA TYR A 127 -11.20 4.28 1.36
C TYR A 127 -12.51 4.68 0.67
N LYS A 128 -12.84 5.97 0.65
CA LYS A 128 -14.02 6.49 -0.04
C LYS A 128 -13.94 6.31 -1.55
N GLU A 129 -12.77 6.58 -2.13
CA GLU A 129 -12.53 6.52 -3.58
C GLU A 129 -12.10 5.12 -4.05
N PHE A 130 -11.56 4.29 -3.14
CA PHE A 130 -11.14 2.93 -3.44
C PHE A 130 -12.33 1.98 -3.66
N SER A 131 -12.53 1.56 -4.91
CA SER A 131 -13.69 0.76 -5.35
C SER A 131 -13.37 -0.68 -5.75
N VAL A 132 -12.09 -1.08 -5.71
CA VAL A 132 -11.68 -2.42 -6.14
C VAL A 132 -12.10 -3.45 -5.10
N PRO A 133 -12.80 -4.55 -5.45
CA PRO A 133 -13.36 -5.49 -4.48
C PRO A 133 -12.34 -6.55 -4.05
N ILE A 134 -11.34 -6.13 -3.26
CA ILE A 134 -10.25 -7.00 -2.77
C ILE A 134 -10.77 -8.06 -1.79
N GLN A 135 -10.01 -9.14 -1.65
CA GLN A 135 -10.28 -10.21 -0.67
C GLN A 135 -9.46 -10.04 0.61
N GLU A 136 -8.31 -9.37 0.53
CA GLU A 136 -7.38 -9.24 1.64
C GLU A 136 -6.86 -7.82 1.77
N LEU A 137 -6.94 -7.27 2.97
CA LEU A 137 -6.34 -5.98 3.34
C LEU A 137 -5.29 -6.20 4.43
N ASP A 138 -4.10 -5.65 4.30
CA ASP A 138 -3.06 -5.63 5.33
C ASP A 138 -2.74 -4.18 5.70
N ILE A 139 -2.87 -3.85 6.98
CA ILE A 139 -2.58 -2.52 7.53
C ILE A 139 -1.26 -2.61 8.31
N TYR A 140 -0.24 -1.89 7.83
CA TYR A 140 1.11 -1.87 8.40
C TYR A 140 1.37 -0.66 9.31
N ILE A 141 0.30 -0.06 9.83
CA ILE A 141 0.32 0.99 10.86
C ILE A 141 -0.45 0.53 12.10
N SER A 142 -0.31 1.27 13.21
CA SER A 142 -1.17 1.10 14.37
C SER A 142 -2.62 1.43 13.99
N LEU A 143 -3.57 0.65 14.50
CA LEU A 143 -5.00 0.81 14.23
C LEU A 143 -5.71 1.36 15.47
N ASP A 144 -6.58 2.34 15.27
CA ASP A 144 -7.52 2.84 16.27
C ASP A 144 -8.98 2.61 15.82
N ASP A 145 -9.95 3.04 16.63
CA ASP A 145 -11.37 2.91 16.34
C ASP A 145 -11.77 3.59 15.02
N ASP A 146 -11.20 4.75 14.70
CA ASP A 146 -11.62 5.49 13.51
C ASP A 146 -11.08 4.87 12.22
N HIS A 147 -9.83 4.37 12.24
CA HIS A 147 -9.31 3.57 11.15
C HIS A 147 -10.14 2.28 10.94
N LEU A 148 -10.53 1.61 12.03
CA LEU A 148 -11.36 0.41 11.92
C LEU A 148 -12.77 0.72 11.38
N LYS A 149 -13.38 1.85 11.75
CA LYS A 149 -14.65 2.32 11.14
C LYS A 149 -14.50 2.52 9.63
N GLY A 150 -13.39 3.10 9.18
CA GLY A 150 -13.10 3.24 7.74
C GLY A 150 -13.04 1.90 7.02
N ILE A 151 -12.35 0.91 7.61
CA ILE A 151 -12.26 -0.46 7.08
C ILE A 151 -13.64 -1.15 7.06
N ILE A 152 -14.43 -1.00 8.12
CA ILE A 152 -15.81 -1.52 8.19
C ILE A 152 -16.67 -0.91 7.08
N SER A 153 -16.63 0.41 6.91
CA SER A 153 -17.38 1.12 5.85
C SER A 153 -16.99 0.61 4.45
N TYR A 154 -15.70 0.39 4.22
CA TYR A 154 -15.22 -0.23 2.99
C TYR A 154 -15.75 -1.67 2.82
N ALA A 155 -15.73 -2.50 3.88
CA ALA A 155 -16.22 -3.88 3.85
C ALA A 155 -17.74 -3.99 3.63
N GLU A 156 -18.52 -3.06 4.19
CA GLU A 156 -19.97 -2.96 3.97
C GLU A 156 -20.28 -2.68 2.49
N LYS A 157 -19.49 -1.80 1.86
CA LYS A 157 -19.57 -1.50 0.41
C LYS A 157 -19.04 -2.66 -0.45
N ASN A 158 -17.96 -3.31 0.00
CA ASN A 158 -17.23 -4.35 -0.73
C ASN A 158 -17.27 -5.68 0.03
N ARG A 159 -18.36 -6.43 -0.14
CA ARG A 159 -18.63 -7.72 0.52
C ARG A 159 -17.66 -8.86 0.14
N ASN A 160 -16.61 -8.56 -0.62
CA ASN A 160 -15.56 -9.51 -1.00
C ASN A 160 -14.42 -9.59 0.03
N LEU A 161 -14.33 -8.64 0.97
CA LEU A 161 -13.24 -8.59 1.94
C LEU A 161 -13.36 -9.76 2.94
N LYS A 162 -12.46 -10.74 2.82
CA LYS A 162 -12.44 -11.94 3.66
C LYS A 162 -11.47 -11.85 4.83
N ARG A 163 -10.43 -11.03 4.67
CA ARG A 163 -9.34 -10.93 5.63
C ARG A 163 -8.83 -9.52 5.82
N VAL A 164 -8.64 -9.13 7.08
CA VAL A 164 -7.84 -7.98 7.49
C VAL A 164 -6.65 -8.45 8.33
N GLY A 165 -5.46 -8.08 7.92
CA GLY A 165 -4.22 -8.21 8.68
C GLY A 165 -3.84 -6.88 9.31
N ILE A 166 -3.48 -6.89 10.59
CA ILE A 166 -3.11 -5.71 11.37
C ILE A 166 -1.70 -5.95 11.92
N MET A 167 -0.79 -5.00 11.71
CA MET A 167 0.56 -5.13 12.22
C MET A 167 0.54 -5.00 13.74
N ARG A 168 0.87 -6.08 14.44
CA ARG A 168 1.06 -6.05 15.89
C ARG A 168 2.43 -5.47 16.19
N PHE A 169 2.48 -4.33 16.85
CA PHE A 169 3.68 -3.93 17.57
C PHE A 169 3.81 -4.89 18.76
N ASN A 170 4.97 -5.51 18.94
CA ASN A 170 5.28 -6.36 20.09
C ASN A 170 5.33 -5.52 21.39
N HIS A 171 4.19 -5.06 21.85
CA HIS A 171 3.89 -4.68 23.23
C HIS A 171 2.44 -5.09 23.47
N SER A 172 2.20 -5.66 24.66
CA SER A 172 1.07 -6.45 25.15
C SER A 172 -0.37 -5.89 25.02
N CYS A 173 -0.63 -4.93 24.14
CA CYS A 173 -1.94 -4.38 23.93
C CYS A 173 -2.06 -3.96 22.45
N LEU A 174 -3.00 -4.54 21.71
CA LEU A 174 -3.62 -3.80 20.62
C LEU A 174 -4.37 -2.63 21.27
N ASP A 175 -3.71 -1.52 21.58
CA ASP A 175 -4.40 -0.34 22.13
C ASP A 175 -3.91 0.95 21.46
N GLY A 176 -4.20 1.09 20.16
CA GLY A 176 -5.18 2.14 19.87
C GLY A 176 -6.50 1.55 20.33
N HIS A 177 -7.20 2.20 21.28
CA HIS A 177 -8.38 1.65 21.96
C HIS A 177 -9.46 1.22 20.95
N ILE A 178 -9.35 -0.01 20.43
CA ILE A 178 -10.39 -0.57 19.58
C ILE A 178 -11.46 -1.07 20.53
N SER A 179 -12.60 -0.42 20.51
CA SER A 179 -13.74 -0.84 21.33
C SER A 179 -14.16 -2.26 20.95
N ASN A 180 -14.52 -3.06 21.96
CA ASN A 180 -14.98 -4.44 21.75
C ASN A 180 -16.17 -4.49 20.78
N ASP A 181 -17.08 -3.53 20.87
CA ASP A 181 -18.24 -3.44 19.99
C ASP A 181 -17.84 -3.24 18.53
N LEU A 182 -16.86 -2.37 18.27
CA LEU A 182 -16.38 -2.13 16.92
C LEU A 182 -15.62 -3.35 16.37
N TYR A 183 -14.83 -4.01 17.20
CA TYR A 183 -14.17 -5.26 16.83
C TYR A 183 -15.17 -6.38 16.48
N LEU A 184 -16.23 -6.54 17.28
CA LEU A 184 -17.31 -7.50 17.01
C LEU A 184 -18.06 -7.15 15.73
N LYS A 185 -18.32 -5.86 15.48
CA LYS A 185 -18.90 -5.39 14.22
C LYS A 185 -17.97 -5.71 13.04
N ALA A 186 -16.67 -5.49 13.17
CA ALA A 186 -15.71 -5.85 12.12
C ALA A 186 -15.73 -7.35 11.83
N LYS A 187 -15.76 -8.20 12.87
CA LYS A 187 -15.79 -9.67 12.74
C LYS A 187 -17.04 -10.20 12.06
N SER A 188 -18.19 -9.55 12.22
CA SER A 188 -19.42 -9.99 11.56
C SER A 188 -19.39 -9.76 10.04
N LEU A 189 -18.54 -8.83 9.58
CA LEU A 189 -18.36 -8.50 8.17
C LEU A 189 -17.10 -9.15 7.55
N ILE A 190 -16.05 -9.30 8.35
CA ILE A 190 -14.71 -9.70 7.91
C ILE A 190 -14.34 -10.99 8.66
N PRO A 191 -14.45 -12.16 7.99
CA PRO A 191 -14.28 -13.47 8.64
C PRO A 191 -12.95 -13.66 9.37
N ILE A 192 -11.85 -13.09 8.84
CA ILE A 192 -10.50 -13.28 9.37
C ILE A 192 -9.89 -11.94 9.73
N ILE A 193 -9.69 -11.69 11.03
CA ILE A 193 -8.92 -10.55 11.54
C ILE A 193 -7.73 -11.09 12.33
N GLY A 194 -6.51 -10.77 11.88
CA GLY A 194 -5.28 -11.30 12.46
C GLY A 194 -4.05 -10.45 12.14
N GLU A 195 -2.86 -11.05 12.19
CA GLU A 195 -1.61 -10.37 11.86
C GLU A 195 -1.44 -10.17 10.35
N THR A 196 -0.66 -9.15 9.96
CA THR A 196 -0.29 -8.93 8.55
C THR A 196 0.46 -10.13 7.97
N LYS A 197 0.16 -10.44 6.70
CA LYS A 197 0.89 -11.49 5.98
C LYS A 197 2.31 -11.01 5.68
N LYS A 198 3.30 -11.91 5.80
CA LYS A 198 4.70 -11.61 5.46
C LYS A 198 4.83 -11.03 4.04
N ILE A 199 5.68 -10.03 3.91
CA ILE A 199 6.09 -9.48 2.61
C ILE A 199 7.04 -10.48 1.96
N LYS A 200 6.79 -10.80 0.70
CA LYS A 200 7.63 -11.72 -0.07
C LYS A 200 8.90 -10.98 -0.51
N HIS A 201 10.04 -11.39 0.03
CA HIS A 201 11.36 -11.01 -0.49
C HIS A 201 11.92 -12.24 -1.22
N PHE A 202 11.57 -12.43 -2.49
CA PHE A 202 12.09 -13.55 -3.27
C PHE A 202 13.37 -13.16 -4.02
N VAL A 203 14.41 -13.98 -3.84
CA VAL A 203 15.37 -14.29 -4.89
C VAL A 203 15.10 -15.75 -5.20
N ASN A 204 14.23 -16.05 -6.17
CA ASN A 204 14.04 -17.44 -6.58
C ASN A 204 15.39 -17.96 -7.11
N ARG A 205 15.92 -18.98 -6.45
CA ARG A 205 17.00 -19.82 -7.00
C ARG A 205 16.40 -20.83 -7.95
#